data_AF-A0A550CF29-F1
#
_entry.id   AF-A0A550CF29-F1
#
_cell.length_a   1.000
_cell.length_b   1.000
_cell.length_c   1.000
_cell.angle_alpha   90.00
_cell.angle_beta   90.00
_cell.angle_gamma   90.00
#
_symmetry.space_group_name_H-M   'P 1'
#
loop_
_entity.id
_entity.type
_entity.pdbx_description
1 polymer ?
#
loop_
_entity_poly.entity_id
_entity_poly.type
_entity_poly.pdbx_seq_one_letter_code
_entity_poly.pdbx_strand_id
1 'polypeptide(L)'
;MRPPKSVTLENVRDARRKTLRERNSAGRAITAQDIVDAVCVVPGRNGRALKTTSPDRCERSSSAEASDEPNHPPSSDAEADQYTGTPTPAKRTRRATTGPGTYITLPDRLVMGDPRPRAEDLVGIIADELRCGPSGQSGKNHTVQLSHVADRADREMVRRMEIVWGLSGKPDQRLHLDQSSNMIFLCVEIHTPFDRGLCLILPTRRDLAILHMALQNKTLPGRRRKLRRNEQGYIHYEDVFERLQDRKYRLIPLSNWSEETGIQHVTRRRDGTVKFELYTPPFLQGPKGKERSTLPLFTLRCSPYFAAWKAYCTLDEAEPDVTWPDCFDEDVKLVRRIGALIKDSSNVNANVFAPTDSH
;
A
#
# COMPACT_ATOMS: atom_id res chain seq x y z
N MET A 1 -36.92 32.37 20.36
CA MET A 1 -36.34 31.14 19.76
C MET A 1 -35.72 30.31 20.87
N ARG A 2 -35.84 28.97 20.85
CA ARG A 2 -35.10 28.11 21.79
C ARG A 2 -33.73 27.75 21.18
N PRO A 3 -32.64 27.71 21.95
CA PRO A 3 -31.35 27.28 21.43
C PRO A 3 -31.41 25.80 21.01
N PRO A 4 -30.64 25.39 19.98
CA PRO A 4 -30.54 23.99 19.60
C PRO A 4 -29.92 23.19 20.75
N LYS A 5 -30.45 21.97 21.01
CA LYS A 5 -29.86 21.06 22.00
C LYS A 5 -28.48 20.62 21.52
N SER A 6 -27.46 20.80 22.34
CA SER A 6 -26.11 20.30 22.06
C SER A 6 -26.10 18.77 21.99
N VAL A 7 -25.63 18.22 20.87
CA VAL A 7 -25.38 16.79 20.74
C VAL A 7 -24.07 16.49 21.45
N THR A 8 -24.11 15.70 22.52
CA THR A 8 -22.90 15.27 23.23
C THR A 8 -22.22 14.11 22.49
N LEU A 9 -20.90 13.98 22.67
CA LEU A 9 -20.10 12.86 22.16
C LEU A 9 -20.62 11.49 22.64
N GLU A 10 -21.31 11.47 23.77
CA GLU A 10 -21.93 10.29 24.37
C GLU A 10 -23.20 9.87 23.60
N ASN A 11 -24.07 10.81 23.23
CA ASN A 11 -25.24 10.55 22.38
C ASN A 11 -24.84 9.92 21.03
N VAL A 12 -23.73 10.36 20.43
CA VAL A 12 -23.20 9.80 19.17
C VAL A 12 -22.68 8.36 19.37
N ARG A 13 -22.02 8.09 20.49
CA ARG A 13 -21.52 6.75 20.83
C ARG A 13 -22.64 5.76 21.09
N ASP A 14 -23.70 6.17 21.79
CA ASP A 14 -24.83 5.30 22.10
C ASP A 14 -25.74 5.05 20.90
N ALA A 15 -25.93 6.05 20.02
CA ALA A 15 -26.57 5.83 18.73
C ALA A 15 -25.81 4.76 17.91
N ARG A 16 -24.48 4.92 17.77
CA ARG A 16 -23.63 3.95 17.04
C ARG A 16 -23.65 2.55 17.66
N ARG A 17 -23.66 2.44 18.99
CA ARG A 17 -23.80 1.15 19.71
C ARG A 17 -25.16 0.50 19.47
N LYS A 18 -26.24 1.27 19.43
CA LYS A 18 -27.60 0.77 19.17
C LYS A 18 -27.70 0.21 17.75
N THR A 19 -27.27 0.96 16.74
CA THR A 19 -27.29 0.52 15.33
C THR A 19 -26.44 -0.74 15.10
N LEU A 20 -25.28 -0.85 15.76
CA LEU A 20 -24.44 -2.06 15.71
C LEU A 20 -25.13 -3.29 16.34
N ARG A 21 -25.83 -3.12 17.47
CA ARG A 21 -26.59 -4.21 18.10
C ARG A 21 -27.74 -4.69 17.21
N GLU A 22 -28.54 -3.76 16.69
CA GLU A 22 -29.69 -4.05 15.83
C GLU A 22 -29.29 -4.75 14.51
N ARG A 23 -28.16 -4.36 13.91
CA ARG A 23 -27.62 -5.01 12.70
C ARG A 23 -27.04 -6.40 12.97
N ASN A 24 -26.33 -6.59 14.09
CA ASN A 24 -25.81 -7.92 14.46
C ASN A 24 -26.94 -8.94 14.75
N SER A 25 -28.07 -8.50 15.33
CA SER A 25 -29.25 -9.37 15.50
C SER A 25 -29.95 -9.76 14.19
N ALA A 26 -29.64 -9.10 13.06
CA ALA A 26 -30.24 -9.39 11.76
C ALA A 26 -29.42 -10.37 10.89
N GLY A 27 -28.31 -10.93 11.41
CA GLY A 27 -27.51 -11.95 10.71
C GLY A 27 -26.83 -11.50 9.42
N ARG A 28 -26.79 -10.19 9.14
CA ARG A 28 -26.29 -9.63 7.88
C ARG A 28 -24.83 -9.19 8.01
N ALA A 29 -23.98 -9.60 7.07
CA ALA A 29 -22.58 -9.15 7.02
C ALA A 29 -22.50 -7.62 6.80
N ILE A 30 -21.67 -6.95 7.59
CA ILE A 30 -21.48 -5.49 7.52
C ILE A 30 -20.59 -5.17 6.31
N THR A 31 -21.10 -4.38 5.37
CA THR A 31 -20.36 -3.93 4.19
C THR A 31 -19.63 -2.61 4.45
N ALA A 32 -18.72 -2.21 3.53
CA ALA A 32 -18.08 -0.89 3.60
C ALA A 32 -19.10 0.26 3.50
N GLN A 33 -20.18 0.07 2.73
CA GLN A 33 -21.25 1.07 2.59
C GLN A 33 -22.02 1.27 3.91
N ASP A 34 -22.28 0.19 4.65
CA ASP A 34 -22.95 0.24 5.96
C ASP A 34 -22.20 1.10 7.00
N ILE A 35 -20.87 1.24 6.84
CA ILE A 35 -20.00 2.07 7.69
C ILE A 35 -20.14 3.55 7.31
N VAL A 36 -20.16 3.87 6.01
CA VAL A 36 -20.37 5.23 5.48
C VAL A 36 -21.74 5.75 5.90
N ASP A 37 -22.79 4.97 5.65
CA ASP A 37 -24.17 5.34 5.98
C ASP A 37 -24.38 5.57 7.49
N ALA A 38 -23.65 4.83 8.33
CA ALA A 38 -23.68 5.00 9.79
C ALA A 38 -22.93 6.25 10.29
N VAL A 39 -22.03 6.82 9.48
CA VAL A 39 -21.34 8.09 9.77
C VAL A 39 -22.14 9.30 9.28
N CYS A 40 -22.93 9.15 8.21
CA CYS A 40 -23.70 10.22 7.59
C CYS A 40 -25.08 10.50 8.24
N VAL A 41 -25.43 9.89 9.38
CA VAL A 41 -26.72 10.11 10.05
C VAL A 41 -26.76 11.48 10.76
N VAL A 42 -27.19 12.51 10.03
CA VAL A 42 -27.50 13.83 10.59
C VAL A 42 -28.91 13.82 11.23
N PRO A 43 -29.06 14.16 12.51
CA PRO A 43 -30.36 14.11 13.18
C PRO A 43 -31.26 15.31 12.84
N GLY A 44 -32.12 15.13 11.83
CA GLY A 44 -33.51 15.59 11.88
C GLY A 44 -33.89 16.88 11.15
N ARG A 45 -34.79 16.73 10.18
CA ARG A 45 -35.79 17.76 9.85
C ARG A 45 -37.14 17.10 9.55
N ASN A 46 -38.13 17.35 10.39
CA ASN A 46 -39.47 16.77 10.23
C ASN A 46 -40.24 17.47 9.09
N GLY A 47 -40.87 16.65 8.25
CA GLY A 47 -42.19 16.94 7.69
C GLY A 47 -42.28 17.80 6.42
N ARG A 48 -42.49 17.12 5.27
CA ARG A 48 -43.80 17.17 4.60
C ARG A 48 -43.94 16.00 3.61
N ALA A 49 -45.05 15.27 3.70
CA ALA A 49 -45.39 14.27 2.70
C ALA A 49 -45.89 14.95 1.44
N LEU A 50 -45.34 14.58 0.28
CA LEU A 50 -45.88 14.89 -1.04
C LEU A 50 -46.23 13.58 -1.72
N LYS A 51 -47.53 13.38 -1.99
CA LYS A 51 -48.00 12.31 -2.87
C LYS A 51 -47.52 12.62 -4.29
N THR A 52 -46.86 11.67 -4.93
CA THR A 52 -46.79 11.59 -6.39
C THR A 52 -47.20 10.18 -6.84
N THR A 53 -47.93 10.14 -7.94
CA THR A 53 -48.72 9.00 -8.41
C THR A 53 -47.96 8.17 -9.46
N SER A 54 -48.09 6.84 -9.41
CA SER A 54 -47.84 5.95 -10.56
C SER A 54 -48.87 6.22 -11.67
N PRO A 55 -48.49 6.05 -12.96
CA PRO A 55 -48.65 4.76 -13.66
C PRO A 55 -47.40 4.41 -14.52
N ASP A 56 -47.28 3.30 -15.28
CA ASP A 56 -48.14 2.10 -15.42
C ASP A 56 -47.24 0.86 -15.63
N ARG A 57 -47.64 -0.33 -15.17
CA ARG A 57 -48.20 -1.44 -15.97
C ARG A 57 -47.64 -1.61 -17.39
N CYS A 58 -46.74 -2.57 -17.56
CA CYS A 58 -46.64 -3.34 -18.80
C CYS A 58 -46.43 -4.82 -18.47
N GLU A 59 -47.24 -5.68 -19.06
CA GLU A 59 -47.24 -7.14 -18.83
C GLU A 59 -46.37 -7.84 -19.86
N ARG A 60 -45.66 -8.91 -19.46
CA ARG A 60 -45.54 -10.15 -20.26
C ARG A 60 -44.95 -11.34 -19.49
N SER A 61 -45.68 -12.45 -19.56
CA SER A 61 -45.21 -13.84 -19.41
C SER A 61 -44.13 -14.15 -20.48
N SER A 62 -43.28 -15.19 -20.44
CA SER A 62 -43.14 -16.40 -19.59
C SER A 62 -41.62 -16.74 -19.46
N SER A 63 -41.10 -17.88 -19.00
CA SER A 63 -41.66 -19.20 -18.61
C SER A 63 -40.69 -19.97 -17.68
N ALA A 64 -41.16 -21.13 -17.22
CA ALA A 64 -40.46 -22.23 -16.56
C ALA A 64 -39.09 -22.65 -17.14
N GLU A 65 -38.17 -23.07 -16.27
CA GLU A 65 -38.00 -24.51 -15.98
C GLU A 65 -37.41 -24.71 -14.58
N ALA A 66 -37.76 -25.84 -13.95
CA ALA A 66 -37.30 -26.23 -12.63
C ALA A 66 -36.45 -27.50 -12.76
N SER A 67 -35.36 -27.58 -12.00
CA SER A 67 -34.59 -28.81 -11.81
C SER A 67 -34.33 -28.99 -10.32
N ASP A 68 -35.05 -29.93 -9.72
CA ASP A 68 -34.80 -30.41 -8.36
C ASP A 68 -33.38 -31.00 -8.24
N GLU A 69 -32.69 -30.74 -7.14
CA GLU A 69 -31.64 -31.63 -6.62
C GLU A 69 -31.87 -31.94 -5.13
N PRO A 70 -31.49 -33.15 -4.65
CA PRO A 70 -32.11 -33.73 -3.47
C PRO A 70 -31.43 -33.38 -2.15
N ASN A 71 -32.26 -33.33 -1.10
CA ASN A 71 -31.80 -33.20 0.29
C ASN A 71 -30.90 -34.37 0.71
N HIS A 72 -29.69 -34.07 1.19
CA HIS A 72 -28.90 -35.01 1.99
C HIS A 72 -29.25 -34.91 3.48
N PRO A 73 -29.36 -36.03 4.21
CA PRO A 73 -29.70 -36.04 5.63
C PRO A 73 -28.50 -35.66 6.52
N PRO A 74 -28.73 -35.15 7.74
CA PRO A 74 -27.66 -34.89 8.70
C PRO A 74 -27.16 -36.18 9.33
N SER A 75 -25.85 -36.45 9.25
CA SER A 75 -25.19 -37.47 10.07
C SER A 75 -24.73 -36.85 11.38
N SER A 76 -25.06 -37.50 12.50
CA SER A 76 -24.57 -37.16 13.83
C SER A 76 -23.20 -37.79 14.12
N ASP A 77 -22.64 -37.40 15.27
CA ASP A 77 -21.68 -38.13 16.10
C ASP A 77 -20.26 -38.37 15.55
N ALA A 78 -19.34 -37.48 15.95
CA ALA A 78 -17.92 -37.79 16.14
C ALA A 78 -17.40 -37.04 17.38
N GLU A 79 -16.54 -37.71 18.16
CA GLU A 79 -16.31 -37.39 19.58
C GLU A 79 -15.41 -36.18 19.86
N ALA A 80 -15.52 -35.66 21.09
CA ALA A 80 -14.72 -34.55 21.59
C ALA A 80 -13.40 -35.05 22.22
N ASP A 81 -12.34 -35.14 21.42
CA ASP A 81 -11.01 -35.49 21.91
C ASP A 81 -10.29 -34.29 22.54
N GLN A 82 -9.92 -34.43 23.82
CA GLN A 82 -9.25 -33.40 24.61
C GLN A 82 -7.74 -33.36 24.34
N TYR A 83 -7.27 -32.48 23.45
CA TYR A 83 -5.83 -32.28 23.25
C TYR A 83 -5.24 -31.24 24.22
N THR A 84 -4.85 -31.67 25.42
CA THR A 84 -4.09 -30.87 26.39
C THR A 84 -2.58 -31.00 26.16
N GLY A 85 -2.06 -30.28 25.16
CA GLY A 85 -0.63 -30.24 24.84
C GLY A 85 -0.06 -28.82 24.81
N THR A 86 0.56 -28.38 25.91
CA THR A 86 1.27 -27.09 25.96
C THR A 86 2.64 -27.22 25.25
N PRO A 87 2.90 -26.55 24.11
CA PRO A 87 4.16 -26.74 23.41
C PRO A 87 5.32 -26.03 24.12
N THR A 88 6.29 -26.79 24.61
CA THR A 88 7.53 -26.25 25.18
C THR A 88 8.34 -25.53 24.09
N PRO A 89 8.79 -24.27 24.28
CA PRO A 89 9.49 -23.54 23.24
C PRO A 89 10.91 -24.07 23.04
N ALA A 90 11.09 -24.90 22.01
CA ALA A 90 12.41 -25.36 21.58
C ALA A 90 13.26 -24.18 21.11
N LYS A 91 14.43 -23.97 21.75
CA LYS A 91 15.42 -22.96 21.34
C LYS A 91 16.04 -23.35 19.98
N ARG A 92 15.41 -22.97 18.88
CA ARG A 92 15.98 -23.12 17.52
C ARG A 92 16.88 -21.94 17.16
N THR A 93 18.10 -22.26 16.76
CA THR A 93 19.13 -21.32 16.31
C THR A 93 18.77 -20.74 14.93
N ARG A 94 18.57 -19.42 14.86
CA ARG A 94 18.39 -18.71 13.58
C ARG A 94 19.68 -18.78 12.74
N ARG A 95 19.72 -19.65 11.73
CA ARG A 95 20.58 -19.42 10.56
C ARG A 95 19.90 -18.36 9.68
N ALA A 96 20.45 -17.16 9.68
CA ALA A 96 20.07 -16.16 8.68
C ALA A 96 20.57 -16.64 7.31
N THR A 97 19.66 -16.87 6.36
CA THR A 97 20.00 -17.26 5.00
C THR A 97 20.67 -16.08 4.30
N THR A 98 21.98 -16.19 4.06
CA THR A 98 22.82 -15.17 3.42
C THR A 98 22.65 -15.15 1.90
N GLY A 99 21.41 -15.15 1.42
CA GLY A 99 21.07 -14.97 0.01
C GLY A 99 20.80 -13.50 -0.34
N PRO A 100 20.88 -13.12 -1.63
CA PRO A 100 20.49 -11.79 -2.13
C PRO A 100 18.97 -11.62 -2.12
N GLY A 101 18.40 -11.59 -0.92
CA GLY A 101 16.97 -11.46 -0.67
C GLY A 101 16.62 -12.11 0.67
N THR A 102 16.11 -11.32 1.61
CA THR A 102 15.41 -11.88 2.77
C THR A 102 14.05 -12.24 2.24
N TYR A 103 13.89 -13.49 1.83
CA TYR A 103 12.58 -14.08 1.58
C TYR A 103 11.70 -13.75 2.78
N ILE A 104 10.64 -13.00 2.49
CA ILE A 104 9.65 -12.60 3.48
C ILE A 104 8.96 -13.84 4.07
N THR A 105 8.85 -14.87 3.25
CA THR A 105 8.49 -16.23 3.63
C THR A 105 9.75 -17.00 4.09
N LEU A 106 10.04 -17.00 5.39
CA LEU A 106 10.83 -18.10 5.98
C LEU A 106 10.00 -19.39 5.84
N PRO A 107 10.52 -20.51 5.29
CA PRO A 107 9.73 -21.72 5.06
C PRO A 107 8.98 -22.22 6.31
N ASP A 108 9.64 -22.09 7.46
CA ASP A 108 9.18 -22.47 8.81
C ASP A 108 7.95 -21.66 9.33
N ARG A 109 7.48 -20.63 8.63
CA ARG A 109 6.41 -19.72 9.08
C ARG A 109 5.14 -19.75 8.22
N LEU A 110 5.04 -20.72 7.30
CA LEU A 110 3.82 -20.94 6.55
C LEU A 110 2.75 -21.58 7.43
N VAL A 111 1.57 -20.96 7.50
CA VAL A 111 0.38 -21.58 8.07
C VAL A 111 -0.13 -22.60 7.04
N MET A 112 -0.43 -23.84 7.44
CA MET A 112 -1.07 -24.78 6.52
C MET A 112 -2.39 -24.20 6.01
N GLY A 113 -2.48 -23.96 4.71
CA GLY A 113 -3.65 -23.35 4.05
C GLY A 113 -3.47 -21.91 3.55
N ASP A 114 -2.54 -21.12 4.11
CA ASP A 114 -2.21 -19.79 3.56
C ASP A 114 -0.69 -19.62 3.40
N PRO A 115 -0.16 -19.54 2.16
CA PRO A 115 1.26 -19.35 1.89
C PRO A 115 1.77 -17.93 2.18
N ARG A 116 0.93 -17.02 2.71
CA ARG A 116 1.31 -15.63 3.03
C ARG A 116 1.77 -15.50 4.48
N PRO A 117 2.95 -14.92 4.75
CA PRO A 117 3.36 -14.62 6.12
C PRO A 117 2.50 -13.51 6.72
N ARG A 118 2.24 -13.60 8.03
CA ARG A 118 1.38 -12.63 8.74
C ARG A 118 2.08 -11.28 8.87
N ALA A 119 1.34 -10.19 8.96
CA ALA A 119 1.91 -8.84 9.07
C ALA A 119 2.87 -8.71 10.28
N GLU A 120 2.58 -9.41 11.38
CA GLU A 120 3.38 -9.49 12.59
C GLU A 120 4.72 -10.21 12.38
N ASP A 121 4.78 -11.20 11.48
CA ASP A 121 6.03 -11.91 11.13
C ASP A 121 7.02 -11.03 10.36
N LEU A 122 6.52 -9.94 9.76
CA LEU A 122 7.28 -9.03 8.91
C LEU A 122 7.80 -7.79 9.65
N VAL A 123 7.34 -7.60 10.89
CA VAL A 123 7.89 -6.59 11.82
C VAL A 123 9.35 -6.93 12.12
N GLY A 124 10.21 -5.92 12.11
CA GLY A 124 11.67 -6.05 12.14
C GLY A 124 12.31 -6.27 10.77
N ILE A 125 11.59 -6.85 9.79
CA ILE A 125 12.09 -7.05 8.42
C ILE A 125 11.73 -5.86 7.51
N ILE A 126 10.48 -5.39 7.59
CA ILE A 126 9.93 -4.32 6.73
C ILE A 126 9.95 -2.95 7.42
N ALA A 127 9.72 -2.92 8.74
CA ALA A 127 9.75 -1.73 9.57
C ALA A 127 10.07 -2.11 11.02
N ASP A 128 10.54 -1.18 11.85
CA ASP A 128 10.75 -1.43 13.29
C ASP A 128 9.44 -1.67 14.05
N GLU A 129 8.35 -1.09 13.59
CA GLU A 129 7.02 -1.23 14.21
C GLU A 129 5.95 -1.43 13.14
N LEU A 130 4.89 -2.17 13.49
CA LEU A 130 3.70 -2.35 12.65
C LEU A 130 2.89 -1.03 12.61
N ARG A 131 3.29 -0.11 11.73
CA ARG A 131 2.68 1.22 11.58
C ARG A 131 2.52 1.64 10.14
N CYS A 132 1.43 2.35 9.85
CA CYS A 132 1.33 3.08 8.61
C CYS A 132 2.41 4.16 8.55
N GLY A 133 3.22 4.17 7.49
CA GLY A 133 4.32 5.13 7.31
C GLY A 133 3.85 6.59 7.38
N PRO A 134 3.00 7.06 6.44
CA PRO A 134 2.62 8.47 6.40
C PRO A 134 1.67 8.93 7.53
N SER A 135 0.81 8.06 8.08
CA SER A 135 -0.14 8.46 9.14
C SER A 135 0.36 8.19 10.56
N GLY A 136 1.39 7.36 10.74
CA GLY A 136 1.83 6.91 12.06
C GLY A 136 0.81 6.05 12.80
N GLN A 137 -0.33 5.68 12.20
CA GLN A 137 -1.34 4.82 12.82
C GLN A 137 -0.76 3.45 13.21
N SER A 138 -1.34 2.82 14.23
CA SER A 138 -0.84 1.59 14.83
C SER A 138 -1.56 0.37 14.28
N GLY A 139 -0.87 -0.55 13.62
CA GLY A 139 -1.47 -1.79 13.10
C GLY A 139 -1.81 -2.84 14.16
N LYS A 140 -1.59 -2.56 15.45
CA LYS A 140 -1.97 -3.43 16.58
C LYS A 140 -3.46 -3.82 16.61
N ASN A 141 -4.32 -3.04 15.96
CA ASN A 141 -5.76 -3.31 15.83
C ASN A 141 -6.12 -3.83 14.41
N HIS A 142 -5.13 -4.33 13.65
CA HIS A 142 -5.23 -4.74 12.25
C HIS A 142 -5.76 -3.66 11.28
N THR A 143 -5.65 -2.36 11.65
CA THR A 143 -6.04 -1.21 10.83
C THR A 143 -4.99 -0.79 9.81
N VAL A 144 -3.93 -1.57 9.66
CA VAL A 144 -2.80 -1.30 8.76
C VAL A 144 -2.56 -2.55 7.94
N GLN A 145 -2.51 -2.37 6.62
CA GLN A 145 -2.34 -3.40 5.62
C GLN A 145 -0.90 -3.38 5.11
N LEU A 146 -0.45 -4.56 4.67
CA LEU A 146 0.79 -4.70 3.91
C LEU A 146 0.49 -4.36 2.45
N SER A 147 1.29 -3.48 1.87
CA SER A 147 1.16 -2.98 0.50
C SER A 147 2.48 -3.19 -0.24
N HIS A 148 2.42 -3.65 -1.48
CA HIS A 148 3.56 -3.63 -2.40
C HIS A 148 3.71 -2.22 -2.96
N VAL A 149 4.96 -1.72 -3.03
CA VAL A 149 5.22 -0.38 -3.55
C VAL A 149 5.18 -0.37 -5.06
N ALA A 150 5.94 -1.24 -5.72
CA ALA A 150 5.69 -1.57 -7.12
C ALA A 150 4.82 -2.83 -7.18
N ASP A 151 3.78 -2.74 -8.00
CA ASP A 151 2.81 -3.81 -8.20
C ASP A 151 3.45 -5.07 -8.81
N ARG A 152 2.73 -6.19 -8.73
CA ARG A 152 3.09 -7.43 -9.43
C ARG A 152 2.82 -7.27 -10.93
N ALA A 153 3.73 -6.58 -11.59
CA ALA A 153 3.61 -6.19 -12.97
C ALA A 153 3.95 -7.32 -13.97
N ASP A 154 3.82 -6.98 -15.25
CA ASP A 154 4.22 -7.84 -16.37
C ASP A 154 5.70 -8.26 -16.28
N ARG A 155 5.97 -9.48 -16.76
CA ARG A 155 7.30 -10.13 -16.73
C ARG A 155 8.36 -9.31 -17.47
N GLU A 156 7.99 -8.67 -18.57
CA GLU A 156 8.90 -7.82 -19.35
C GLU A 156 9.31 -6.57 -18.55
N MET A 157 8.38 -5.96 -17.80
CA MET A 157 8.68 -4.84 -16.91
C MET A 157 9.63 -5.25 -15.78
N VAL A 158 9.39 -6.40 -15.14
CA VAL A 158 10.29 -6.96 -14.11
C VAL A 158 11.69 -7.20 -14.68
N ARG A 159 11.79 -7.74 -15.90
CA ARG A 159 13.08 -7.96 -16.59
C ARG A 159 13.84 -6.66 -16.85
N ARG A 160 13.15 -5.56 -17.22
CA ARG A 160 13.79 -4.24 -17.37
C ARG A 160 14.30 -3.69 -16.05
N MET A 161 13.53 -3.85 -14.97
CA MET A 161 13.99 -3.52 -13.62
C MET A 161 15.25 -4.31 -13.27
N GLU A 162 15.28 -5.63 -13.47
CA GLU A 162 16.47 -6.46 -13.20
C GLU A 162 17.75 -5.89 -13.85
N ILE A 163 17.69 -5.56 -15.15
CA ILE A 163 18.83 -4.99 -15.89
C ILE A 163 19.24 -3.64 -15.31
N VAL A 164 18.30 -2.72 -15.11
CA VAL A 164 18.60 -1.34 -14.69
C VAL A 164 19.06 -1.27 -13.22
N TRP A 165 18.74 -2.30 -12.44
CA TRP A 165 19.09 -2.44 -11.03
C TRP A 165 20.43 -3.15 -10.81
N GLY A 166 21.20 -3.39 -11.88
CA GLY A 166 22.51 -4.01 -11.81
C GLY A 166 22.48 -5.48 -11.43
N LEU A 167 21.36 -6.18 -11.63
CA LEU A 167 21.27 -7.63 -11.48
C LEU A 167 21.84 -8.30 -12.73
N SER A 168 22.46 -9.47 -12.56
CA SER A 168 23.18 -10.17 -13.64
C SER A 168 22.31 -11.11 -14.48
N GLY A 169 20.99 -11.14 -14.25
CA GLY A 169 20.05 -12.05 -14.94
C GLY A 169 20.19 -13.53 -14.57
N LYS A 170 21.19 -13.90 -13.76
CA LYS A 170 21.36 -15.26 -13.24
C LYS A 170 20.14 -15.68 -12.40
N PRO A 171 19.77 -16.97 -12.36
CA PRO A 171 18.57 -17.43 -11.66
C PRO A 171 18.52 -17.06 -10.17
N ASP A 172 19.67 -17.04 -9.50
CA ASP A 172 19.86 -16.66 -8.09
C ASP A 172 19.85 -15.13 -7.85
N GLN A 173 19.86 -14.33 -8.92
CA GLN A 173 19.92 -12.87 -8.89
C GLN A 173 18.73 -12.22 -9.60
N ARG A 174 17.58 -12.91 -9.64
CA ARG A 174 16.33 -12.34 -10.17
C ARG A 174 15.66 -11.40 -9.16
N LEU A 175 14.88 -10.47 -9.68
CA LEU A 175 14.14 -9.51 -8.86
C LEU A 175 12.91 -10.18 -8.23
N HIS A 176 13.00 -10.51 -6.95
CA HIS A 176 11.84 -10.92 -6.19
C HIS A 176 11.00 -9.68 -5.82
N LEU A 177 9.75 -9.59 -6.32
CA LEU A 177 8.84 -8.50 -5.95
C LEU A 177 8.29 -8.66 -4.52
N ASP A 178 8.17 -9.89 -4.02
CA ASP A 178 7.82 -10.14 -2.61
C ASP A 178 9.09 -10.07 -1.73
N GLN A 179 9.66 -8.88 -1.60
CA GLN A 179 10.82 -8.59 -0.74
C GLN A 179 10.56 -7.39 0.16
N SER A 180 11.25 -7.31 1.30
CA SER A 180 11.00 -6.25 2.29
C SER A 180 11.27 -4.83 1.79
N SER A 181 12.16 -4.66 0.81
CA SER A 181 12.40 -3.37 0.18
C SER A 181 11.31 -2.95 -0.83
N ASN A 182 10.42 -3.85 -1.24
CA ASN A 182 9.23 -3.53 -2.05
C ASN A 182 7.94 -3.43 -1.23
N MET A 183 8.02 -3.51 0.10
CA MET A 183 6.80 -3.54 0.92
C MET A 183 6.78 -2.42 1.93
N ILE A 184 5.58 -1.91 2.17
CA ILE A 184 5.30 -0.88 3.15
C ILE A 184 4.00 -1.20 3.90
N PHE A 185 3.85 -0.59 5.05
CA PHE A 185 2.63 -0.64 5.82
C PHE A 185 1.83 0.65 5.59
N LEU A 186 0.55 0.51 5.22
CA LEU A 186 -0.38 1.61 4.95
C LEU A 186 -1.72 1.37 5.67
N CYS A 187 -2.34 2.43 6.21
CA CYS A 187 -3.73 2.37 6.66
C CYS A 187 -4.67 2.51 5.45
N VAL A 188 -5.91 2.05 5.57
CA VAL A 188 -6.85 1.95 4.43
C VAL A 188 -7.09 3.30 3.74
N GLU A 189 -7.09 4.38 4.51
CA GLU A 189 -7.28 5.77 4.05
C GLU A 189 -6.13 6.28 3.17
N ILE A 190 -5.01 5.56 3.11
CA ILE A 190 -3.85 5.89 2.25
C ILE A 190 -3.58 4.78 1.25
N HIS A 191 -3.78 3.51 1.63
CA HIS A 191 -3.55 2.36 0.75
C HIS A 191 -4.43 2.41 -0.50
N THR A 192 -5.74 2.58 -0.35
CA THR A 192 -6.66 2.62 -1.50
C THR A 192 -6.39 3.83 -2.43
N PRO A 193 -6.15 5.05 -1.93
CA PRO A 193 -5.67 6.15 -2.77
C PRO A 193 -4.32 5.92 -3.46
N PHE A 194 -3.36 5.27 -2.79
CA PHE A 194 -2.04 4.96 -3.35
C PHE A 194 -2.12 3.95 -4.50
N ASP A 195 -2.87 2.86 -4.30
CA ASP A 195 -3.07 1.84 -5.33
C ASP A 195 -3.78 2.41 -6.57
N ARG A 196 -4.74 3.32 -6.35
CA ARG A 196 -5.52 4.02 -7.40
C ARG A 196 -4.83 5.24 -8.02
N GLY A 197 -3.58 5.52 -7.66
CA GLY A 197 -2.84 6.64 -8.24
C GLY A 197 -3.38 8.03 -7.88
N LEU A 198 -4.04 8.19 -6.73
CA LEU A 198 -4.51 9.48 -6.21
C LEU A 198 -3.42 10.19 -5.36
N CYS A 199 -2.33 9.49 -5.04
CA CYS A 199 -1.17 10.06 -4.37
C CYS A 199 0.12 9.34 -4.75
N LEU A 200 1.25 10.02 -4.56
CA LEU A 200 2.59 9.48 -4.76
C LEU A 200 3.30 9.31 -3.40
N ILE A 201 4.05 8.22 -3.25
CA ILE A 201 5.04 8.06 -2.18
C ILE A 201 6.43 8.26 -2.77
N LEU A 202 7.04 9.43 -2.57
CA LEU A 202 8.34 9.76 -3.15
C LEU A 202 9.49 9.71 -2.12
N PRO A 203 10.67 9.18 -2.49
CA PRO A 203 11.91 9.42 -1.75
C PRO A 203 12.23 10.92 -1.65
N THR A 204 13.24 11.29 -0.85
CA THR A 204 13.72 12.68 -0.86
C THR A 204 14.31 13.06 -2.23
N ARG A 205 14.27 14.35 -2.60
CA ARG A 205 14.99 14.90 -3.78
C ARG A 205 16.46 14.45 -3.82
N ARG A 206 17.11 14.29 -2.67
CA ARG A 206 18.49 13.80 -2.56
C ARG A 206 18.60 12.33 -2.98
N ASP A 207 17.73 11.46 -2.48
CA ASP A 207 17.70 10.05 -2.89
C ASP A 207 17.33 9.93 -4.38
N LEU A 208 16.35 10.70 -4.88
CA LEU A 208 16.01 10.75 -6.31
C LEU A 208 17.20 11.19 -7.18
N ALA A 209 17.96 12.21 -6.77
CA ALA A 209 19.15 12.64 -7.50
C ALA A 209 20.27 11.58 -7.49
N ILE A 210 20.47 10.86 -6.38
CA ILE A 210 21.40 9.72 -6.29
C ILE A 210 20.96 8.59 -7.22
N LEU A 211 19.66 8.25 -7.23
CA LEU A 211 19.10 7.23 -8.11
C LEU A 211 19.29 7.61 -9.58
N HIS A 212 18.87 8.82 -9.98
CA HIS A 212 19.05 9.33 -11.33
C HIS A 212 20.51 9.29 -11.78
N MET A 213 21.46 9.70 -10.92
CA MET A 213 22.90 9.64 -11.21
C MET A 213 23.40 8.19 -11.39
N ALA A 214 22.95 7.27 -10.53
CA ALA A 214 23.30 5.86 -10.61
C ALA A 214 22.77 5.17 -11.87
N LEU A 215 21.59 5.58 -12.36
CA LEU A 215 21.01 5.06 -13.61
C LEU A 215 21.63 5.70 -14.86
N GLN A 216 21.64 7.03 -14.93
CA GLN A 216 22.09 7.81 -16.08
C GLN A 216 23.58 7.63 -16.34
N ASN A 217 24.39 7.88 -15.30
CA ASN A 217 25.85 7.96 -15.43
C ASN A 217 26.52 6.64 -15.06
N LYS A 218 25.77 5.67 -14.50
CA LYS A 218 26.31 4.42 -13.96
C LYS A 218 27.46 4.69 -12.97
N THR A 219 27.37 5.76 -12.17
CA THR A 219 28.42 6.16 -11.21
C THR A 219 27.82 6.60 -9.87
N LEU A 220 28.62 6.48 -8.81
CA LEU A 220 28.32 7.00 -7.47
C LEU A 220 29.58 7.62 -6.86
N PRO A 221 29.67 8.96 -6.77
CA PRO A 221 30.84 9.63 -6.20
C PRO A 221 30.97 9.34 -4.69
N GLY A 222 32.21 9.37 -4.19
CA GLY A 222 32.52 9.22 -2.76
C GLY A 222 32.41 7.79 -2.19
N ARG A 223 32.02 6.79 -2.98
CA ARG A 223 32.02 5.38 -2.53
C ARG A 223 33.44 4.82 -2.52
N ARG A 224 33.94 4.44 -1.33
CA ARG A 224 35.27 3.80 -1.15
C ARG A 224 35.31 2.32 -1.56
N ARG A 225 34.16 1.62 -1.53
CA ARG A 225 34.06 0.19 -1.92
C ARG A 225 33.94 0.07 -3.43
N LYS A 226 34.58 -0.95 -4.02
CA LYS A 226 34.28 -1.39 -5.39
C LYS A 226 32.79 -1.72 -5.51
N LEU A 227 32.12 -1.10 -6.48
CA LEU A 227 30.69 -1.28 -6.72
C LEU A 227 30.44 -2.52 -7.58
N ARG A 228 29.45 -3.33 -7.19
CA ARG A 228 28.93 -4.42 -8.04
C ARG A 228 28.21 -3.84 -9.25
N ARG A 229 28.38 -4.48 -10.41
CA ARG A 229 27.77 -4.07 -11.68
C ARG A 229 27.38 -5.30 -12.51
N ASN A 230 26.37 -5.15 -13.37
CA ASN A 230 26.10 -6.11 -14.44
C ASN A 230 26.85 -5.74 -15.73
N GLU A 231 26.64 -6.54 -16.79
CA GLU A 231 27.31 -6.44 -18.09
C GLU A 231 27.01 -5.12 -18.80
N GLN A 232 25.80 -4.60 -18.65
CA GLN A 232 25.37 -3.28 -19.14
C GLN A 232 25.96 -2.12 -18.29
N GLY A 233 26.72 -2.44 -17.23
CA GLY A 233 27.41 -1.51 -16.35
C GLY A 233 26.54 -0.87 -15.27
N TYR A 234 25.24 -1.18 -15.17
CA TYR A 234 24.38 -0.65 -14.10
C TYR A 234 24.88 -1.10 -12.73
N ILE A 235 24.85 -0.20 -11.75
CA ILE A 235 25.29 -0.49 -10.38
C ILE A 235 24.21 -1.31 -9.68
N HIS A 236 24.61 -2.36 -8.98
CA HIS A 236 23.71 -3.20 -8.19
C HIS A 236 22.92 -2.33 -7.18
N TYR A 237 21.59 -2.43 -7.15
CA TYR A 237 20.73 -1.51 -6.41
C TYR A 237 21.08 -1.37 -4.91
N GLU A 238 21.44 -2.47 -4.22
CA GLU A 238 21.91 -2.43 -2.81
C GLU A 238 23.23 -1.65 -2.60
N ASP A 239 24.07 -1.48 -3.64
CA ASP A 239 25.30 -0.68 -3.58
C ASP A 239 24.99 0.83 -3.77
N VAL A 240 23.88 1.14 -4.43
CA VAL A 240 23.30 2.49 -4.53
C VAL A 240 22.66 2.86 -3.21
N PHE A 241 21.68 2.08 -2.79
CA PHE A 241 20.94 2.26 -1.54
C PHE A 241 21.10 1.03 -0.66
N GLU A 242 21.79 1.22 0.45
CA GLU A 242 22.05 0.15 1.41
C GLU A 242 20.73 -0.45 1.91
N ARG A 243 20.73 -1.78 1.98
CA ARG A 243 19.56 -2.60 2.29
C ARG A 243 19.11 -2.42 3.74
N LEU A 244 17.80 -2.43 3.97
CA LEU A 244 17.17 -2.17 5.27
C LEU A 244 17.50 -0.79 5.88
N GLN A 245 18.14 0.11 5.13
CA GLN A 245 18.38 1.48 5.60
C GLN A 245 17.08 2.28 5.62
N ASP A 246 16.75 2.80 6.79
CA ASP A 246 15.70 3.79 6.99
C ASP A 246 15.94 5.04 6.13
N ARG A 247 14.96 5.39 5.28
CA ARG A 247 14.98 6.58 4.42
C ARG A 247 13.75 7.44 4.62
N LYS A 248 13.88 8.73 4.29
CA LYS A 248 12.78 9.69 4.37
C LYS A 248 11.97 9.73 3.08
N TYR A 249 10.65 9.72 3.24
CA TYR A 249 9.67 9.74 2.17
C TYR A 249 8.66 10.87 2.37
N ARG A 250 8.03 11.26 1.27
CA ARG A 250 6.93 12.21 1.18
C ARG A 250 5.69 11.50 0.67
N LEU A 251 4.53 11.95 1.14
CA LEU A 251 3.24 11.63 0.56
C LEU A 251 2.81 12.88 -0.20
N ILE A 252 2.52 12.75 -1.48
CA ILE A 252 2.11 13.85 -2.35
C ILE A 252 0.74 13.49 -2.90
N PRO A 253 -0.35 14.01 -2.30
CA PRO A 253 -1.68 13.95 -2.90
C PRO A 253 -1.67 14.64 -4.27
N LEU A 254 -2.37 14.05 -5.23
CA LEU A 254 -2.60 14.64 -6.55
C LEU A 254 -3.94 15.38 -6.57
N SER A 255 -4.22 16.16 -7.62
CA SER A 255 -5.43 16.99 -7.70
C SER A 255 -6.75 16.20 -7.76
N ASN A 256 -6.68 14.88 -8.04
CA ASN A 256 -7.81 13.95 -7.98
C ASN A 256 -8.02 13.32 -6.59
N TRP A 257 -7.24 13.71 -5.57
CA TRP A 257 -7.51 13.40 -4.18
C TRP A 257 -8.72 14.21 -3.68
N SER A 258 -9.73 13.55 -3.08
CA SER A 258 -10.96 14.22 -2.62
C SER A 258 -10.70 15.30 -1.57
N GLU A 259 -11.26 16.49 -1.78
CA GLU A 259 -11.21 17.59 -0.82
C GLU A 259 -11.88 17.26 0.53
N GLU A 260 -12.76 16.26 0.54
CA GLU A 260 -13.49 15.81 1.74
C GLU A 260 -12.65 14.88 2.64
N THR A 261 -11.57 14.26 2.13
CA THR A 261 -10.82 13.23 2.86
C THR A 261 -9.47 13.75 3.39
N GLY A 262 -9.45 14.06 4.68
CA GLY A 262 -8.21 14.38 5.40
C GLY A 262 -7.39 13.15 5.82
N ILE A 263 -6.13 13.39 6.16
CA ILE A 263 -5.18 12.38 6.65
C ILE A 263 -4.96 12.59 8.15
N GLN A 264 -5.40 11.63 8.98
CA GLN A 264 -5.14 11.66 10.41
C GLN A 264 -3.73 11.15 10.72
N HIS A 265 -2.86 12.04 11.20
CA HIS A 265 -1.50 11.75 11.63
C HIS A 265 -1.38 11.55 13.15
N VAL A 266 -0.54 10.61 13.58
CA VAL A 266 -0.41 10.17 14.98
C VAL A 266 1.05 10.20 15.46
N THR A 267 1.37 11.23 16.24
CA THR A 267 2.64 11.52 16.98
C THR A 267 3.87 10.65 16.64
N ARG A 268 4.55 10.01 17.59
CA ARG A 268 4.40 9.95 19.07
C ARG A 268 5.63 10.58 19.74
N ARG A 269 5.51 10.92 21.03
CA ARG A 269 6.57 11.58 21.80
C ARG A 269 7.29 10.62 22.75
N ARG A 270 8.53 10.97 23.13
CA ARG A 270 9.41 10.15 23.98
C ARG A 270 8.93 10.01 25.43
N ASP A 271 8.09 10.94 25.88
CA ASP A 271 7.36 10.94 27.16
C ASP A 271 6.14 10.00 27.15
N GLY A 272 5.90 9.25 26.06
CA GLY A 272 4.73 8.40 25.87
C GLY A 272 3.48 9.13 25.35
N THR A 273 3.54 10.46 25.21
CA THR A 273 2.39 11.28 24.77
C THR A 273 2.05 11.05 23.30
N VAL A 274 0.75 11.00 23.01
CA VAL A 274 0.20 10.80 21.66
C VAL A 274 -0.56 12.06 21.23
N LYS A 275 0.02 12.84 20.31
CA LYS A 275 -0.70 13.89 19.59
C LYS A 275 -1.42 13.28 18.38
N PHE A 276 -2.67 13.68 18.17
CA PHE A 276 -3.42 13.43 16.95
C PHE A 276 -3.55 14.76 16.19
N GLU A 277 -3.41 14.72 14.87
CA GLU A 277 -3.44 15.88 14.00
C GLU A 277 -4.12 15.51 12.68
N LEU A 278 -5.15 16.27 12.27
CA LEU A 278 -5.82 16.06 11.00
C LEU A 278 -5.24 17.03 9.97
N TYR A 279 -4.59 16.50 8.95
CA TYR A 279 -4.22 17.28 7.78
C TYR A 279 -5.37 17.22 6.78
N THR A 280 -5.81 18.38 6.29
CA THR A 280 -6.87 18.47 5.27
C THR A 280 -6.29 18.93 3.93
N PRO A 281 -6.95 18.58 2.81
CA PRO A 281 -6.73 19.23 1.51
C PRO A 281 -6.75 20.77 1.64
N PRO A 282 -5.97 21.50 0.82
CA PRO A 282 -5.09 21.03 -0.24
C PRO A 282 -3.72 20.51 0.25
N PHE A 283 -3.52 20.28 1.56
CA PHE A 283 -2.26 19.82 2.15
C PHE A 283 -1.04 20.76 1.92
N LEU A 284 -1.32 22.03 1.61
CA LEU A 284 -0.32 23.06 1.32
C LEU A 284 -0.51 24.26 2.27
N GLN A 285 0.59 24.94 2.57
CA GLN A 285 0.60 26.17 3.36
C GLN A 285 1.60 27.18 2.78
N GLY A 286 1.22 28.45 2.76
CA GLY A 286 2.01 29.56 2.23
C GLY A 286 1.22 30.38 1.21
N PRO A 287 1.78 31.50 0.72
CA PRO A 287 1.19 32.22 -0.40
C PRO A 287 1.42 31.45 -1.72
N LYS A 288 0.47 31.57 -2.65
CA LYS A 288 0.50 30.90 -3.96
C LYS A 288 1.85 31.08 -4.69
N GLY A 289 2.39 30.00 -5.23
CA GLY A 289 3.73 29.97 -5.85
C GLY A 289 4.91 29.94 -4.86
N LYS A 290 4.67 29.97 -3.55
CA LYS A 290 5.65 29.68 -2.47
C LYS A 290 5.11 28.68 -1.44
N GLU A 291 4.11 27.92 -1.85
CA GLU A 291 3.45 26.88 -1.06
C GLU A 291 4.45 25.79 -0.65
N ARG A 292 4.17 25.19 0.51
CA ARG A 292 4.91 24.06 1.05
C ARG A 292 3.93 23.02 1.54
N SER A 293 4.24 21.76 1.32
CA SER A 293 3.47 20.66 1.90
C SER A 293 3.45 20.75 3.42
N THR A 294 2.25 20.62 3.99
CA THR A 294 2.04 20.49 5.43
C THR A 294 2.27 19.08 5.95
N LEU A 295 2.23 18.08 5.05
CA LEU A 295 2.40 16.67 5.40
C LEU A 295 3.86 16.38 5.84
N PRO A 296 4.06 15.66 6.97
CA PRO A 296 5.39 15.40 7.51
C PRO A 296 6.17 14.35 6.69
N LEU A 297 7.50 14.40 6.79
CA LEU A 297 8.39 13.35 6.28
C LEU A 297 8.34 12.11 7.19
N PHE A 298 7.88 10.99 6.65
CA PHE A 298 7.90 9.69 7.32
C PHE A 298 9.13 8.86 6.94
N THR A 299 9.39 7.80 7.69
CA THR A 299 10.50 6.85 7.45
C THR A 299 9.97 5.54 6.88
N LEU A 300 10.64 4.98 5.87
CA LEU A 300 10.41 3.61 5.37
C LEU A 300 11.75 2.90 5.10
N ARG A 301 11.72 1.56 5.05
CA ARG A 301 12.83 0.70 4.55
C ARG A 301 12.67 0.25 3.10
N CYS A 302 11.68 0.82 2.41
CA CYS A 302 11.50 0.62 0.98
C CYS A 302 12.78 1.04 0.22
N SER A 303 13.09 0.38 -0.89
CA SER A 303 14.13 0.86 -1.81
C SER A 303 13.59 2.05 -2.62
N PRO A 304 14.33 3.16 -2.75
CA PRO A 304 13.94 4.29 -3.59
C PRO A 304 13.61 3.92 -5.04
N TYR A 305 14.17 2.81 -5.55
CA TYR A 305 13.87 2.26 -6.86
C TYR A 305 12.39 1.88 -7.03
N PHE A 306 11.79 1.15 -6.08
CA PHE A 306 10.38 0.73 -6.17
C PHE A 306 9.45 1.94 -6.09
N ALA A 307 9.71 2.86 -5.14
CA ALA A 307 8.90 4.06 -4.94
C ALA A 307 8.96 5.02 -6.13
N ALA A 308 10.14 5.25 -6.71
CA ALA A 308 10.28 6.05 -7.92
C ALA A 308 9.62 5.38 -9.14
N TRP A 309 9.67 4.04 -9.24
CA TRP A 309 9.00 3.32 -10.33
C TRP A 309 7.48 3.40 -10.25
N LYS A 310 6.86 3.08 -9.10
CA LYS A 310 5.40 3.19 -8.92
C LYS A 310 4.91 4.60 -9.19
N ALA A 311 5.61 5.61 -8.65
CA ALA A 311 5.25 6.99 -8.90
C ALA A 311 5.40 7.38 -10.37
N TYR A 312 6.37 6.81 -11.12
CA TYR A 312 6.43 6.98 -12.56
C TYR A 312 5.21 6.36 -13.26
N CYS A 313 4.85 5.11 -12.97
CA CYS A 313 3.64 4.48 -13.54
C CYS A 313 2.39 5.33 -13.29
N THR A 314 2.15 5.74 -12.03
CA THR A 314 1.04 6.63 -11.68
C THR A 314 1.06 7.94 -12.49
N LEU A 315 2.23 8.51 -12.80
CA LEU A 315 2.38 9.75 -13.58
C LEU A 315 2.37 9.57 -15.10
N ASP A 316 2.48 8.33 -15.59
CA ASP A 316 2.42 7.91 -17.00
C ASP A 316 0.98 7.49 -17.37
N GLU A 317 0.25 6.94 -16.40
CA GLU A 317 -1.15 6.49 -16.48
C GLU A 317 -2.17 7.56 -16.05
N ALA A 318 -1.73 8.65 -15.42
CA ALA A 318 -2.59 9.75 -14.97
C ALA A 318 -3.34 10.44 -16.12
N GLU A 319 -4.60 10.80 -15.87
CA GLU A 319 -5.40 11.62 -16.79
C GLU A 319 -4.76 13.01 -16.98
N PRO A 320 -4.91 13.67 -18.17
CA PRO A 320 -4.15 14.88 -18.50
C PRO A 320 -4.36 16.10 -17.59
N ASP A 321 -5.46 16.13 -16.83
CA ASP A 321 -5.84 17.16 -15.86
C ASP A 321 -5.41 16.84 -14.42
N VAL A 322 -4.91 15.62 -14.17
CA VAL A 322 -4.34 15.23 -12.87
C VAL A 322 -2.97 15.90 -12.68
N THR A 323 -2.90 16.79 -11.69
CA THR A 323 -1.74 17.61 -11.37
C THR A 323 -1.19 17.30 -9.97
N TRP A 324 0.02 17.78 -9.70
CA TRP A 324 0.68 17.75 -8.39
C TRP A 324 0.98 19.19 -7.94
N PRO A 325 1.21 19.44 -6.64
CA PRO A 325 1.60 20.77 -6.17
C PRO A 325 2.94 21.27 -6.76
N ASP A 326 2.97 22.51 -7.26
CA ASP A 326 4.14 23.18 -7.86
C ASP A 326 5.44 23.01 -7.05
N CYS A 327 5.35 22.97 -5.71
CA CYS A 327 6.52 22.80 -4.84
C CYS A 327 7.29 21.48 -5.04
N PHE A 328 6.68 20.51 -5.73
CA PHE A 328 7.25 19.20 -6.05
C PHE A 328 7.69 19.02 -7.51
N ASP A 329 7.58 20.05 -8.35
CA ASP A 329 7.91 19.99 -9.78
C ASP A 329 9.25 19.32 -10.10
N GLU A 330 10.32 19.73 -9.41
CA GLU A 330 11.66 19.17 -9.65
C GLU A 330 11.81 17.73 -9.14
N ASP A 331 11.01 17.31 -8.15
CA ASP A 331 10.97 15.92 -7.68
C ASP A 331 10.25 15.06 -8.72
N VAL A 332 9.11 15.53 -9.27
CA VAL A 332 8.34 14.86 -10.32
C VAL A 332 9.12 14.79 -11.64
N LYS A 333 9.81 15.86 -12.05
CA LYS A 333 10.71 15.87 -13.22
C LYS A 333 11.88 14.88 -13.06
N LEU A 334 12.34 14.61 -11.83
CA LEU A 334 13.34 13.56 -11.58
C LEU A 334 12.72 12.17 -11.66
N VAL A 335 11.52 11.95 -11.08
CA VAL A 335 10.78 10.68 -11.20
C VAL A 335 10.51 10.31 -12.65
N ARG A 336 10.02 11.24 -13.48
CA ARG A 336 9.78 10.99 -14.92
C ARG A 336 11.07 10.62 -15.68
N ARG A 337 12.20 11.27 -15.39
CA ARG A 337 13.51 10.92 -15.97
C ARG A 337 14.01 9.54 -15.52
N ILE A 338 13.84 9.19 -14.23
CA ILE A 338 14.18 7.88 -13.69
C ILE A 338 13.32 6.78 -14.34
N GLY A 339 12.02 7.03 -14.49
CA GLY A 339 11.06 6.13 -15.14
C GLY A 339 11.40 5.86 -16.60
N ALA A 340 11.69 6.90 -17.39
CA ALA A 340 12.13 6.76 -18.77
C ALA A 340 13.40 5.89 -18.88
N LEU A 341 14.41 6.13 -18.04
CA LEU A 341 15.64 5.30 -18.00
C LEU A 341 15.39 3.83 -17.68
N ILE A 342 14.33 3.51 -16.92
CA ILE A 342 13.91 2.13 -16.65
C ILE A 342 13.11 1.56 -17.83
N LYS A 343 12.23 2.35 -18.46
CA LYS A 343 11.37 1.94 -19.57
C LYS A 343 12.16 1.67 -20.86
N ASP A 344 13.15 2.51 -21.16
CA ASP A 344 13.92 2.52 -22.42
C ASP A 344 15.08 1.50 -22.47
N SER A 345 15.41 0.86 -21.34
CA SER A 345 16.55 -0.06 -21.21
C SER A 345 16.45 -1.33 -22.09
N SER A 346 15.29 -1.56 -22.71
CA SER A 346 15.02 -2.69 -23.61
C SER A 346 15.77 -2.63 -24.94
N ASN A 347 16.20 -1.45 -25.40
CA ASN A 347 16.87 -1.29 -26.71
C ASN A 347 18.29 -1.89 -26.79
N VAL A 348 18.82 -2.46 -25.71
CA VAL A 348 20.23 -2.88 -25.64
C VAL A 348 20.46 -4.34 -26.06
N ASN A 349 19.46 -5.24 -25.98
CA ASN A 349 19.73 -6.69 -25.95
C ASN A 349 18.79 -7.61 -26.76
N ALA A 350 18.18 -7.13 -27.85
CA ALA A 350 17.39 -7.98 -28.75
C ALA A 350 18.19 -9.12 -29.41
N ASN A 351 19.52 -9.02 -29.48
CA ASN A 351 20.40 -9.97 -30.19
C ASN A 351 21.12 -11.00 -29.30
N VAL A 352 20.97 -10.98 -27.97
CA VAL A 352 21.81 -11.78 -27.05
C VAL A 352 21.11 -13.04 -26.51
N PHE A 353 19.81 -13.19 -26.74
CA PHE A 353 19.01 -14.35 -26.28
C PHE A 353 18.21 -15.01 -27.41
N ALA A 354 18.77 -15.05 -28.64
CA ALA A 354 18.39 -16.12 -29.55
C ALA A 354 18.77 -17.45 -28.88
N PRO A 355 17.87 -18.44 -28.78
CA PRO A 355 18.26 -19.76 -28.32
C PRO A 355 19.31 -20.29 -29.29
N THR A 356 20.51 -20.59 -28.79
CA THR A 356 21.45 -21.42 -29.54
C THR A 356 20.89 -22.83 -29.55
N ASP A 357 20.13 -23.16 -30.59
CA ASP A 357 19.65 -24.51 -30.85
C ASP A 357 20.88 -25.43 -30.98
N SER A 358 21.19 -26.13 -29.90
CA SER A 358 22.24 -27.13 -29.85
C SER A 358 21.73 -28.42 -30.49
N HIS A 359 22.11 -28.60 -31.76
CA HIS A 359 22.06 -29.90 -32.45
C HIS A 359 23.07 -30.89 -31.88
#